data_AF-A0A0W8DH46-F1
#
_entry.id   AF-A0A0W8DH46-F1
#
_cell.length_a   1.000
_cell.length_b   1.000
_cell.length_c   1.000
_cell.angle_alpha   90.00
_cell.angle_beta   90.00
_cell.angle_gamma   90.00
#
_symmetry.space_group_name_H-M   'P 1'
#
loop_
_entity.id
_entity.type
_entity.pdbx_description
1 polymer ?
#
loop_
_entity_poly.entity_id
_entity_poly.type
_entity_poly.pdbx_seq_one_letter_code
_entity_poly.pdbx_strand_id
1 'polypeptide(L)'
;MGTLQQYGLPFLVWWTSLYLASGVSIYVALDTGLVSGASIIDFIMQNGLDKFIDPARLDPTYGNIAIAVIVNECLEVIRFPITLATLPYIKRVFSRKKVEEAK
;
A
#
# COMPACT_ATOMS: atom_id res chain seq x y z
N MET A 1 9.97 11.82 18.77
CA MET A 1 8.84 12.25 17.92
C MET A 1 8.67 11.23 16.82
N GLY A 2 7.47 10.69 16.63
CA GLY A 2 7.19 9.73 15.56
C GLY A 2 7.26 10.38 14.17
N THR A 3 7.42 9.58 13.11
CA THR A 3 7.55 10.06 11.71
C THR A 3 6.44 11.02 11.31
N LEU A 4 5.20 10.73 11.72
CA LEU A 4 4.04 11.60 11.49
C LEU A 4 4.22 12.98 12.15
N GLN A 5 4.75 13.03 13.37
CA GLN A 5 4.97 14.29 14.10
C GLN A 5 6.09 15.14 13.46
N GLN A 6 7.08 14.50 12.83
CA GLN A 6 8.20 15.20 12.19
C GLN A 6 7.88 15.72 10.79
N TYR A 7 7.06 14.98 10.03
CA TYR A 7 6.80 15.28 8.61
C TYR A 7 5.36 15.69 8.31
N GLY A 8 4.40 15.43 9.20
CA GLY A 8 3.01 15.90 9.09
C GLY A 8 2.33 15.52 7.78
N LEU A 9 1.77 16.53 7.11
CA LEU A 9 0.99 16.37 5.88
C LEU A 9 1.76 15.71 4.72
N PRO A 10 3.03 16.07 4.41
CA PRO A 10 3.86 15.35 3.44
C PRO A 10 3.90 13.83 3.64
N PHE A 11 4.00 13.37 4.89
CA PHE A 11 3.98 11.94 5.20
C PHE A 11 2.62 11.33 4.88
N LEU A 12 1.53 11.93 5.36
CA LEU A 12 0.17 11.41 5.16
C LEU A 12 -0.18 11.28 3.68
N VAL A 13 0.10 12.32 2.88
CA VAL A 13 -0.21 12.31 1.45
C VAL A 13 0.59 11.23 0.75
N TRP A 14 1.89 11.12 1.05
CA TRP A 14 2.74 10.16 0.37
C TRP A 14 2.44 8.71 0.76
N TRP A 15 2.27 8.44 2.05
CA TRP A 15 1.85 7.14 2.57
C TRP A 15 0.55 6.69 1.93
N THR A 16 -0.46 7.56 1.91
CA THR A 16 -1.77 7.27 1.31
C THR A 16 -1.67 7.06 -0.20
N SER A 17 -0.83 7.85 -0.88
CA SER A 17 -0.63 7.69 -2.33
C SER A 17 0.00 6.34 -2.66
N LEU A 18 1.01 5.91 -1.90
CA LEU A 18 1.61 4.59 -2.05
C LEU A 18 0.62 3.48 -1.74
N TYR A 19 -0.17 3.61 -0.67
CA TYR A 19 -1.23 2.67 -0.30
C TYR A 19 -2.26 2.49 -1.42
N LEU A 20 -2.76 3.60 -1.97
CA LEU A 20 -3.76 3.58 -3.04
C LEU A 20 -3.17 3.04 -4.33
N ALA A 21 -1.95 3.45 -4.70
CA ALA A 21 -1.29 2.98 -5.91
C ALA A 21 -1.09 1.46 -5.88
N SER A 22 -0.62 0.89 -4.77
CA SER A 22 -0.46 -0.57 -4.66
C SER A 22 -1.81 -1.28 -4.60
N GLY A 23 -2.78 -0.79 -3.82
CA GLY A 23 -4.11 -1.39 -3.72
C GLY A 23 -4.86 -1.43 -5.06
N VAL A 24 -4.86 -0.31 -5.79
CA VAL A 24 -5.46 -0.23 -7.13
C VAL A 24 -4.74 -1.15 -8.11
N SER A 25 -3.40 -1.21 -8.07
CA SER A 25 -2.65 -2.09 -8.96
C SER A 25 -2.99 -3.57 -8.73
N ILE A 26 -3.11 -4.00 -7.47
CA ILE A 26 -3.53 -5.37 -7.12
C ILE A 26 -4.95 -5.63 -7.60
N TYR A 27 -5.89 -4.71 -7.33
CA TYR A 27 -7.27 -4.84 -7.75
C TYR A 27 -7.38 -4.96 -9.27
N VAL A 28 -6.69 -4.11 -10.04
CA VAL A 28 -6.67 -4.18 -11.51
C VAL A 28 -6.08 -5.49 -12.00
N ALA A 29 -5.01 -6.00 -11.37
CA ALA A 29 -4.43 -7.29 -11.74
C ALA A 29 -5.41 -8.46 -11.52
N LEU A 30 -6.21 -8.41 -10.44
CA LEU A 30 -7.27 -9.38 -10.16
C LEU A 30 -8.45 -9.24 -11.13
N ASP A 31 -8.90 -8.01 -11.39
CA ASP A 31 -10.08 -7.72 -12.21
C ASP A 31 -9.87 -8.04 -13.69
N THR A 32 -8.66 -7.77 -14.19
CA THR A 32 -8.25 -8.10 -15.57
C THR A 32 -7.90 -9.57 -15.76
N GLY A 33 -7.88 -10.37 -14.68
CA GLY A 33 -7.47 -11.77 -14.72
C GLY A 33 -5.97 -11.99 -14.98
N LEU A 34 -5.13 -10.95 -14.91
CA LEU A 34 -3.67 -11.07 -14.95
C LEU A 34 -3.14 -11.95 -13.82
N VAL A 35 -3.80 -11.90 -12.66
CA VAL A 35 -3.52 -12.74 -11.49
C VAL A 35 -4.85 -13.31 -10.99
N SER A 36 -4.89 -14.60 -10.70
CA SER A 36 -6.08 -15.21 -10.08
C SER A 36 -6.04 -15.03 -8.56
N GLY A 37 -7.20 -14.85 -7.92
CA GLY A 37 -7.31 -14.82 -6.46
C GLY A 37 -6.75 -16.08 -5.79
N ALA A 38 -6.94 -17.25 -6.42
CA ALA A 38 -6.39 -18.51 -5.94
C ALA A 38 -4.85 -18.50 -5.91
N SER A 39 -4.20 -17.98 -6.96
CA SER A 39 -2.73 -17.87 -7.00
C SER A 39 -2.18 -16.96 -5.90
N ILE A 40 -2.92 -15.94 -5.49
CA ILE A 40 -2.54 -15.08 -4.35
C ILE A 40 -2.63 -15.85 -3.04
N ILE A 41 -3.72 -16.62 -2.84
CA ILE A 41 -3.89 -17.45 -1.64
C ILE A 41 -2.76 -18.47 -1.55
N ASP A 42 -2.45 -19.14 -2.65
CA ASP A 42 -1.34 -20.11 -2.74
C ASP A 42 -0.01 -19.45 -2.38
N PHE A 43 0.26 -18.24 -2.90
CA PHE A 43 1.45 -17.48 -2.57
C PHE A 43 1.53 -17.17 -1.07
N ILE A 44 0.43 -16.76 -0.45
CA ILE A 44 0.36 -16.45 0.98
C ILE A 44 0.65 -17.70 1.81
N MET A 45 0.03 -18.83 1.48
CA MET A 45 0.24 -20.11 2.16
C MET A 45 1.69 -20.62 1.99
N GLN A 46 2.25 -20.54 0.78
CA GLN A 46 3.61 -21.02 0.49
C GLN A 46 4.70 -20.20 1.19
N ASN A 47 4.47 -18.90 1.39
CA ASN A 47 5.43 -18.02 2.07
C ASN A 47 5.21 -17.95 3.59
N GLY A 48 4.30 -18.73 4.15
CA GLY A 48 3.99 -18.73 5.59
C GLY A 48 3.34 -17.43 6.07
N LEU A 49 2.74 -16.66 5.15
CA LEU A 49 2.04 -15.41 5.45
C LEU A 49 0.65 -15.68 6.06
N ASP A 50 0.15 -16.92 5.97
CA ASP A 50 -1.05 -17.43 6.64
C ASP A 50 -1.00 -17.29 8.17
N LYS A 51 0.21 -17.19 8.74
CA LYS A 51 0.42 -16.90 10.17
C LYS A 51 0.05 -15.47 10.56
N PHE A 52 0.04 -14.56 9.59
CA PHE A 52 -0.28 -13.15 9.78
C PHE A 52 -1.68 -12.81 9.23
N ILE A 53 -2.21 -13.65 8.33
CA ILE A 53 -3.43 -13.41 7.57
C ILE A 53 -4.22 -14.69 7.53
N ASP A 54 -5.45 -14.66 8.05
CA ASP A 54 -6.35 -15.79 7.94
C ASP A 54 -6.73 -16.03 6.46
N PRO A 55 -6.33 -17.15 5.84
CA PRO A 55 -6.67 -17.46 4.45
C PRO A 55 -8.17 -17.54 4.20
N ALA A 56 -8.98 -17.82 5.22
CA ALA A 56 -10.44 -17.82 5.09
C ALA A 56 -10.99 -16.41 4.82
N ARG A 57 -10.25 -15.35 5.19
CA ARG A 57 -10.61 -13.95 4.85
C ARG A 57 -10.29 -13.60 3.39
N LEU A 58 -9.55 -14.45 2.71
CA LEU A 58 -9.23 -14.33 1.29
C LEU A 58 -10.15 -15.18 0.40
N ASP A 59 -11.26 -15.70 0.95
CA ASP A 59 -12.23 -16.44 0.17
C ASP A 59 -12.63 -15.63 -1.09
N PRO A 60 -12.46 -16.18 -2.30
CA PRO A 60 -12.83 -15.52 -3.56
C PRO A 60 -14.26 -14.98 -3.57
N THR A 61 -15.14 -15.53 -2.74
CA THR A 61 -16.53 -15.11 -2.55
C THR A 61 -16.65 -13.67 -2.01
N TYR A 62 -15.64 -13.15 -1.30
CA TYR A 62 -15.61 -11.76 -0.81
C TYR A 62 -15.28 -10.72 -1.91
N GLY A 63 -14.94 -11.18 -3.11
CA GLY A 63 -14.67 -10.35 -4.28
C GLY A 63 -13.24 -9.77 -4.32
N ASN A 64 -12.84 -9.35 -5.52
CA ASN A 64 -11.47 -8.87 -5.81
C ASN A 64 -11.01 -7.71 -4.92
N ILE A 65 -11.94 -6.86 -4.45
CA ILE A 65 -11.62 -5.71 -3.58
C ILE A 65 -11.11 -6.18 -2.21
N ALA A 66 -11.77 -7.18 -1.61
CA ALA A 66 -11.39 -7.67 -0.29
C ALA A 66 -9.99 -8.31 -0.31
N ILE A 67 -9.74 -9.15 -1.32
CA ILE A 67 -8.42 -9.75 -1.55
C ILE A 67 -7.38 -8.64 -1.78
N ALA A 68 -7.68 -7.66 -2.62
CA ALA A 68 -6.77 -6.56 -2.90
C ALA A 68 -6.39 -5.78 -1.63
N VAL A 69 -7.35 -5.48 -0.75
CA VAL A 69 -7.08 -4.78 0.52
C VAL A 69 -6.17 -5.61 1.42
N ILE A 70 -6.48 -6.89 1.64
CA ILE A 70 -5.69 -7.76 2.53
C ILE A 70 -4.25 -7.87 2.02
N VAL A 71 -4.07 -8.12 0.72
CA VAL A 71 -2.74 -8.20 0.09
C VAL A 71 -2.01 -6.86 0.20
N ASN A 72 -2.73 -5.75 0.05
CA ASN A 72 -2.18 -4.41 0.18
C ASN A 72 -1.71 -4.09 1.60
N GLU A 73 -2.29 -4.71 2.63
CA GLU A 73 -1.78 -4.62 4.00
C GLU A 73 -0.50 -5.44 4.20
N CYS A 74 -0.33 -6.59 3.52
CA CYS A 74 0.94 -7.33 3.56
C CYS A 74 2.11 -6.48 3.05
N LEU A 75 1.83 -5.65 2.04
CA LEU A 75 2.81 -4.74 1.46
C LEU A 75 3.23 -3.63 2.43
N GLU A 76 2.58 -3.45 3.58
CA GLU A 76 2.98 -2.45 4.58
C GLU A 76 4.44 -2.61 5.00
N VAL A 77 4.91 -3.85 5.18
CA VAL A 77 6.29 -4.17 5.57
C VAL A 77 7.32 -3.62 4.59
N ILE A 78 6.94 -3.47 3.31
CA ILE A 78 7.77 -2.92 2.24
C ILE A 78 7.48 -1.41 2.05
N ARG A 79 6.19 -1.04 2.05
CA ARG A 79 5.69 0.32 1.85
C ARG A 79 6.22 1.28 2.92
N PHE A 80 6.33 0.85 4.17
CA PHE A 80 6.84 1.68 5.27
C PHE A 80 8.31 2.06 5.12
N PRO A 81 9.26 1.13 4.93
CA PRO A 81 10.64 1.48 4.59
C PRO A 81 10.76 2.40 3.37
N ILE A 82 10.01 2.12 2.30
CA ILE A 82 10.02 2.96 1.08
C ILE A 82 9.54 4.38 1.41
N THR A 83 8.45 4.50 2.16
CA THR A 83 7.90 5.79 2.59
C THR A 83 8.95 6.57 3.35
N LEU A 84 9.59 5.96 4.36
CA LEU A 84 10.61 6.63 5.16
C LEU A 84 11.82 7.08 4.32
N ALA A 85 12.31 6.21 3.42
CA ALA A 85 13.46 6.50 2.58
C ALA A 85 13.21 7.65 1.59
N THR A 86 11.97 7.77 1.09
CA THR A 86 11.58 8.77 0.09
C THR A 86 11.02 10.05 0.71
N LEU A 87 10.68 10.05 1.99
CA LEU A 87 10.05 11.17 2.70
C LEU A 87 10.82 12.50 2.64
N PRO A 88 12.17 12.54 2.75
CA PRO A 88 12.92 13.79 2.64
C PRO A 88 12.76 14.46 1.27
N TYR A 89 12.66 13.67 0.20
CA TYR A 89 12.41 14.17 -1.14
C TYR A 89 11.00 14.74 -1.26
N ILE A 90 9.99 14.01 -0.77
CA ILE A 90 8.60 14.47 -0.81
C ILE A 90 8.41 15.77 -0.02
N LYS A 91 9.04 15.88 1.15
CA LYS A 91 9.02 17.13 1.94
C LYS A 91 9.51 18.33 1.12
N ARG A 92 10.59 18.16 0.34
CA ARG A 92 11.13 19.23 -0.52
C ARG A 92 10.14 19.63 -1.62
N VAL A 93 9.45 18.66 -2.22
CA VAL A 93 8.42 18.93 -3.24
C VAL A 93 7.26 19.75 -2.67
N PHE A 94 6.78 19.38 -1.47
CA PHE A 94 5.73 20.13 -0.78
C PHE A 94 6.16 21.55 -0.42
N SER A 95 7.41 21.74 0.06
CA SER A 95 7.93 23.07 0.36
C SER A 95 8.04 23.97 -0.88
N ARG A 96 8.39 23.41 -2.05
CA ARG A 96 8.44 24.16 -3.31
C ARG A 96 7.06 24.63 -3.75
N LYS A 97 6.06 23.74 -3.74
CA LYS A 97 4.67 24.10 -4.06
C LYS A 97 4.15 25.26 -3.21
N LYS A 98 4.41 25.24 -1.90
CA LYS A 98 3.98 26.32 -1.00
C LYS A 98 4.58 27.69 -1.36
N VAL A 99 5.82 27.72 -1.87
CA VAL A 99 6.47 28.97 -2.30
C VAL A 99 5.89 29.48 -3.62
N GLU A 100 5.52 28.59 -4.53
CA GLU A 100 4.84 28.93 -5.79
C GLU A 100 3.42 29.45 -5.54
N GLU A 101 2.66 28.82 -4.64
CA GLU A 101 1.30 29.26 -4.25
C GLU A 101 1.28 30.62 -3.53
N ALA A 102 2.42 31.06 -2.98
CA ALA A 102 2.54 32.33 -2.26
C ALA A 102 3.07 33.50 -3.12
N LYS A 103 3.33 33.26 -4.41
CA LYS A 103 3.72 34.29 -5.40
C LYS A 103 2.54 34.65 -6.28
#